data_AF-A0A7V8V2S8-F1
#
_entry.id   AF-A0A7V8V2S8-F1
#
_cell.length_a   1.000
_cell.length_b   1.000
_cell.length_c   1.000
_cell.angle_alpha   90.00
_cell.angle_beta   90.00
_cell.angle_gamma   90.00
#
_symmetry.space_group_name_H-M   'P 1'
#
loop_
_entity.id
_entity.type
_entity.pdbx_description
1 polymer ?
#
loop_
_entity_poly.entity_id
_entity_poly.type
_entity_poly.pdbx_seq_one_letter_code
_entity_poly.pdbx_strand_id
1 'polypeptide(L)'
;MAPKLREPLVRPVWPPKGFATRVEVTDEHDWWILAANHRRTDPWDLIVFNFGTRNVDEVNWCLHHVLGCRRRSENGKNYSFGKPCTGKQYIYIPPTGWTPPTTEDDVAWERVRSTINSSMVKSLHLSLYAYRLSISGHDFSKVGYLLNTKRITARLDRTHPHAAEYVSGSDEIILQSLGNDPLDRSTIVHEAVHASFDYQHSFGVRTYKLDEECFAYVVQMLYLQKFYGQVWPSAWSHEFEAKATWEAAWKVANAFRGPGAVRPELTDALTKAYRESAAGRGVGTLDRSGHNGVR
;
A
#
# COMPACT_ATOMS: atom_id res chain seq x y z
N MET A 1 -34.08 0.75 -23.96
CA MET A 1 -33.42 1.79 -23.13
C MET A 1 -31.92 1.57 -23.17
N ALA A 2 -31.10 2.62 -23.10
CA ALA A 2 -29.65 2.46 -23.03
C ALA A 2 -29.22 2.04 -21.60
N PRO A 3 -28.11 1.31 -21.42
CA PRO A 3 -27.55 1.03 -20.11
C PRO A 3 -27.31 2.32 -19.32
N LYS A 4 -27.65 2.31 -18.04
CA LYS A 4 -27.32 3.42 -17.15
C LYS A 4 -25.82 3.42 -16.90
N LEU A 5 -25.23 4.61 -16.92
CA LEU A 5 -23.81 4.83 -16.71
C LEU A 5 -23.64 5.76 -15.53
N ARG A 6 -22.83 5.34 -14.56
CA ARG A 6 -22.39 6.17 -13.44
C ARG A 6 -20.87 6.09 -13.38
N GLU A 7 -20.20 7.23 -13.48
CA GLU A 7 -18.74 7.23 -13.27
C GLU A 7 -18.43 6.87 -11.80
N PRO A 8 -17.52 5.91 -11.55
CA PRO A 8 -17.09 5.58 -10.20
C PRO A 8 -16.51 6.82 -9.49
N LEU A 9 -16.80 6.97 -8.19
CA LEU A 9 -16.24 8.08 -7.39
C LEU A 9 -14.70 8.07 -7.44
N VAL A 10 -14.12 6.88 -7.47
CA VAL A 10 -12.70 6.66 -7.68
C VAL A 10 -12.54 5.82 -8.93
N ARG A 11 -11.90 6.38 -9.96
CA ARG A 11 -11.64 5.63 -11.20
C ARG A 11 -10.77 4.42 -10.90
N PRO A 12 -11.08 3.24 -11.45
CA PRO A 12 -10.26 2.06 -11.25
C PRO A 12 -8.85 2.27 -11.83
N VAL A 13 -7.84 1.83 -11.08
CA VAL A 13 -6.48 1.70 -11.62
C VAL A 13 -6.50 0.57 -12.65
N TRP A 14 -6.16 0.90 -13.89
CA TRP A 14 -6.25 -0.03 -15.02
C TRP A 14 -4.95 -0.09 -15.82
N PRO A 15 -4.40 -1.30 -16.07
CA PRO A 15 -4.82 -2.59 -15.53
C PRO A 15 -4.62 -2.69 -14.00
N PRO A 16 -5.40 -3.51 -13.28
CA PRO A 16 -5.21 -3.71 -11.84
C PRO A 16 -3.81 -4.26 -11.58
N LYS A 17 -3.17 -3.87 -10.46
CA LYS A 17 -1.88 -4.45 -10.03
C LYS A 17 -2.08 -5.85 -9.44
N GLY A 18 -0.99 -6.61 -9.35
CA GLY A 18 -0.98 -7.93 -8.69
C GLY A 18 -1.79 -9.03 -9.40
N PHE A 19 -2.26 -8.81 -10.64
CA PHE A 19 -2.97 -9.86 -11.38
C PHE A 19 -2.07 -11.05 -11.69
N ALA A 20 -2.63 -12.26 -11.65
CA ALA A 20 -1.92 -13.48 -12.04
C ALA A 20 -1.92 -13.68 -13.56
N THR A 21 -3.08 -13.47 -14.19
CA THR A 21 -3.28 -13.74 -15.62
C THR A 21 -4.08 -12.63 -16.28
N ARG A 22 -3.80 -12.34 -17.55
CA ARG A 22 -4.60 -11.48 -18.43
C ARG A 22 -5.34 -12.33 -19.46
N VAL A 23 -6.63 -12.09 -19.65
CA VAL A 23 -7.48 -12.84 -20.59
C VAL A 23 -8.07 -11.87 -21.61
N GLU A 24 -7.92 -12.17 -22.90
CA GLU A 24 -8.66 -11.46 -23.97
C GLU A 24 -10.09 -12.00 -24.01
N VAL A 25 -11.08 -11.13 -23.88
CA VAL A 25 -12.50 -11.51 -23.85
C VAL A 25 -13.19 -11.26 -25.18
N THR A 26 -14.10 -12.15 -25.51
CA THR A 26 -14.94 -12.15 -26.73
C THR A 26 -16.40 -12.22 -26.33
N ASP A 27 -17.31 -12.27 -27.30
CA ASP A 27 -18.74 -12.48 -27.03
C ASP A 27 -19.13 -13.88 -26.55
N GLU A 28 -18.22 -14.84 -26.63
CA GLU A 28 -18.40 -16.17 -26.04
C GLU A 28 -18.17 -16.16 -24.52
N HIS A 29 -17.64 -15.05 -23.99
CA HIS A 29 -17.35 -14.89 -22.58
C HIS A 29 -18.43 -14.06 -21.89
N ASP A 30 -18.75 -14.45 -20.66
CA ASP A 30 -19.41 -13.61 -19.68
C ASP A 30 -18.72 -13.76 -18.32
N TRP A 31 -19.13 -12.95 -17.34
CA TRP A 31 -18.52 -12.97 -16.01
C TRP A 31 -18.65 -14.32 -15.30
N TRP A 32 -19.73 -15.08 -15.51
CA TRP A 32 -19.94 -16.39 -14.91
C TRP A 32 -19.02 -17.45 -15.52
N ILE A 33 -18.91 -17.47 -16.85
CA ILE A 33 -17.99 -18.36 -17.58
C ILE A 33 -16.55 -18.07 -17.14
N LEU A 34 -16.16 -16.80 -17.09
CA LEU A 34 -14.83 -16.40 -16.66
C LEU A 34 -14.56 -16.78 -15.21
N ALA A 35 -15.53 -16.58 -14.31
CA ALA A 35 -15.39 -17.00 -12.92
C ALA A 35 -15.20 -18.52 -12.80
N ALA A 36 -16.04 -19.30 -13.47
CA ALA A 36 -15.96 -20.77 -13.47
C ALA A 36 -14.61 -21.27 -14.01
N ASN A 37 -14.15 -20.73 -15.14
CA ASN A 37 -12.88 -21.09 -15.77
C ASN A 37 -11.67 -20.79 -14.86
N HIS A 38 -11.79 -19.81 -13.97
CA HIS A 38 -10.73 -19.40 -13.05
C HIS A 38 -11.00 -19.81 -11.59
N ARG A 39 -11.85 -20.84 -11.38
CA ARG A 39 -12.15 -21.44 -10.07
C ARG A 39 -12.65 -20.42 -9.04
N ARG A 40 -13.48 -19.47 -9.49
CA ARG A 40 -14.17 -18.49 -8.66
C ARG A 40 -15.66 -18.84 -8.62
N THR A 41 -16.24 -18.81 -7.43
CA THR A 41 -17.65 -19.12 -7.21
C THR A 41 -18.56 -17.91 -7.40
N ASP A 42 -18.04 -16.70 -7.17
CA ASP A 42 -18.78 -15.44 -7.33
C ASP A 42 -18.17 -14.63 -8.49
N PRO A 43 -18.91 -14.35 -9.58
CA PRO A 43 -18.42 -13.48 -10.66
C PRO A 43 -18.11 -12.05 -10.20
N TRP A 44 -18.72 -11.60 -9.10
CA TRP A 44 -18.40 -10.30 -8.52
C TRP A 44 -16.95 -10.20 -8.04
N ASP A 45 -16.28 -11.32 -7.75
CA ASP A 45 -14.85 -11.30 -7.42
C ASP A 45 -14.03 -10.71 -8.57
N LEU A 46 -14.31 -11.15 -9.81
CA LEU A 46 -13.62 -10.65 -10.99
C LEU A 46 -13.98 -9.19 -11.26
N ILE A 47 -15.25 -8.82 -11.10
CA ILE A 47 -15.73 -7.45 -11.31
C ILE A 47 -15.07 -6.49 -10.31
N VAL A 48 -15.05 -6.85 -9.02
CA VAL A 48 -14.43 -6.05 -7.97
C VAL A 48 -12.92 -5.96 -8.16
N PHE A 49 -12.26 -7.05 -8.53
CA PHE A 49 -10.82 -7.02 -8.81
C PHE A 49 -10.47 -6.07 -9.97
N ASN A 50 -11.28 -6.08 -11.03
CA ASN A 50 -11.02 -5.28 -12.23
C ASN A 50 -11.46 -3.81 -12.06
N PHE A 51 -12.57 -3.55 -11.39
CA PHE A 51 -13.23 -2.23 -11.38
C PHE A 51 -13.38 -1.60 -10.01
N GLY A 52 -13.08 -2.33 -8.93
CA GLY A 52 -13.16 -1.82 -7.55
C GLY A 52 -14.59 -1.48 -7.11
N THR A 53 -15.62 -2.04 -7.75
CA THR A 53 -17.02 -1.69 -7.46
C THR A 53 -17.97 -2.87 -7.60
N ARG A 54 -19.07 -2.84 -6.83
CA ARG A 54 -20.24 -3.72 -6.97
C ARG A 54 -21.48 -2.96 -7.50
N ASN A 55 -21.36 -1.67 -7.80
CA ASN A 55 -22.47 -0.88 -8.34
C ASN A 55 -22.63 -1.14 -9.83
N VAL A 56 -23.79 -1.64 -10.25
CA VAL A 56 -24.06 -2.04 -11.65
C VAL A 56 -23.89 -0.90 -12.66
N ASP A 57 -24.28 0.33 -12.31
CA ASP A 57 -24.16 1.49 -13.20
C ASP A 57 -22.68 1.89 -13.38
N GLU A 58 -21.86 1.68 -12.35
CA GLU A 58 -20.40 1.86 -12.38
C GLU A 58 -19.71 0.75 -13.18
N VAL A 59 -20.16 -0.50 -13.02
CA VAL A 59 -19.69 -1.62 -13.86
C VAL A 59 -19.97 -1.34 -15.32
N ASN A 60 -21.17 -0.88 -15.67
CA ASN A 60 -21.50 -0.49 -17.04
C ASN A 60 -20.62 0.67 -17.55
N TRP A 61 -20.30 1.63 -16.69
CA TRP A 61 -19.37 2.70 -17.03
C TRP A 61 -17.97 2.16 -17.32
N CYS A 62 -17.46 1.24 -16.50
CA CYS A 62 -16.15 0.61 -16.71
C CYS A 62 -16.11 -0.26 -17.97
N LEU A 63 -17.13 -1.09 -18.19
CA LEU A 63 -17.27 -1.86 -19.42
C LEU A 63 -17.21 -0.96 -20.66
N HIS A 64 -17.93 0.18 -20.63
CA HIS A 64 -17.97 1.12 -21.74
C HIS A 64 -16.66 1.91 -21.91
N HIS A 65 -16.12 2.50 -20.86
CA HIS A 65 -15.01 3.47 -20.94
C HIS A 65 -13.64 2.86 -20.74
N VAL A 66 -13.52 1.84 -19.88
CA VAL A 66 -12.25 1.17 -19.58
C VAL A 66 -12.00 0.02 -20.55
N LEU A 67 -13.00 -0.83 -20.80
CA LEU A 67 -12.88 -1.97 -21.71
C LEU A 67 -13.29 -1.67 -23.15
N GLY A 68 -13.97 -0.55 -23.41
CA GLY A 68 -14.40 -0.22 -24.76
C GLY A 68 -15.58 -1.04 -25.28
N CYS A 69 -16.37 -1.67 -24.41
CA CYS A 69 -17.56 -2.43 -24.80
C CYS A 69 -18.61 -1.50 -25.44
N ARG A 70 -19.18 -1.93 -26.58
CA ARG A 70 -20.35 -1.27 -27.20
C ARG A 70 -21.52 -2.22 -27.42
N ARG A 71 -21.28 -3.53 -27.38
CA ARG A 71 -22.32 -4.56 -27.34
C ARG A 71 -23.16 -4.41 -26.07
N ARG A 72 -24.48 -4.52 -26.23
CA ARG A 72 -25.45 -4.51 -25.13
C ARG A 72 -25.94 -5.93 -24.88
N SER A 73 -26.31 -6.21 -23.64
CA SER A 73 -27.04 -7.44 -23.29
C SER A 73 -28.40 -7.50 -23.99
N GLU A 74 -28.99 -8.69 -24.08
CA GLU A 74 -30.29 -8.90 -24.75
C GLU A 74 -31.40 -8.01 -24.17
N ASN A 75 -31.41 -7.84 -22.84
CA ASN A 75 -32.37 -6.95 -22.16
C ASN A 75 -32.04 -5.45 -22.30
N GLY A 76 -30.94 -5.10 -22.96
CA GLY A 76 -30.47 -3.73 -23.19
C GLY A 76 -30.03 -2.97 -21.94
N LYS A 77 -29.98 -3.61 -20.76
CA LYS A 77 -29.69 -2.95 -19.49
C LYS A 77 -28.20 -2.84 -19.18
N ASN A 78 -27.37 -3.69 -19.76
CA ASN A 78 -25.93 -3.74 -19.49
C ASN A 78 -25.10 -3.74 -20.78
N TYR A 79 -23.83 -3.39 -20.65
CA TYR A 79 -22.83 -3.69 -21.67
C TYR A 79 -22.33 -5.14 -21.52
N SER A 80 -21.88 -5.73 -22.62
CA SER A 80 -21.33 -7.09 -22.67
C SER A 80 -20.04 -7.13 -23.50
N PHE A 81 -19.22 -8.17 -23.29
CA PHE A 81 -18.02 -8.40 -24.07
C PHE A 81 -18.35 -8.73 -25.54
N GLY A 82 -17.38 -8.52 -26.42
CA GLY A 82 -17.47 -8.78 -27.84
C GLY A 82 -17.87 -7.56 -28.69
N LYS A 83 -18.11 -7.81 -29.98
CA LYS A 83 -18.37 -6.77 -30.96
C LYS A 83 -19.84 -6.29 -30.91
N PRO A 84 -20.12 -4.99 -31.16
CA PRO A 84 -19.15 -3.93 -31.43
C PRO A 84 -18.36 -3.54 -30.17
N CYS A 85 -17.09 -3.15 -30.36
CA CYS A 85 -16.18 -2.65 -29.33
C CYS A 85 -15.17 -1.68 -29.96
N THR A 86 -14.48 -0.87 -29.14
CA THR A 86 -13.45 0.08 -29.64
C THR A 86 -12.07 -0.55 -29.86
N GLY A 87 -11.88 -1.81 -29.49
CA GLY A 87 -10.62 -2.52 -29.62
C GLY A 87 -10.65 -3.89 -28.96
N LYS A 88 -9.46 -4.48 -28.75
CA LYS A 88 -9.32 -5.71 -27.95
C LYS A 88 -9.70 -5.43 -26.50
N GLN A 89 -10.44 -6.37 -25.92
CA GLN A 89 -10.96 -6.25 -24.56
C GLN A 89 -10.20 -7.25 -23.69
N TYR A 90 -9.72 -6.80 -22.54
CA TYR A 90 -9.00 -7.66 -21.61
C TYR A 90 -9.64 -7.58 -20.23
N ILE A 91 -9.68 -8.72 -19.54
CA ILE A 91 -9.89 -8.75 -18.09
C ILE A 91 -8.66 -9.35 -17.42
N TYR A 92 -8.52 -9.04 -16.14
CA TYR A 92 -7.39 -9.49 -15.34
C TYR A 92 -7.90 -10.42 -14.23
N ILE A 93 -7.19 -11.51 -14.03
CA ILE A 93 -7.55 -12.56 -13.07
C ILE A 93 -6.72 -12.36 -11.80
N PRO A 94 -7.37 -12.25 -10.63
CA PRO A 94 -6.67 -12.13 -9.37
C PRO A 94 -5.86 -13.40 -9.04
N PRO A 95 -4.79 -13.30 -8.23
CA PRO A 95 -4.02 -14.44 -7.79
C PRO A 95 -4.86 -15.38 -6.91
N THR A 96 -4.42 -16.64 -6.82
CA THR A 96 -5.04 -17.63 -5.93
C THR A 96 -4.98 -17.12 -4.49
N GLY A 97 -6.12 -17.18 -3.79
CA GLY A 97 -6.23 -16.70 -2.40
C GLY A 97 -6.66 -15.24 -2.26
N TRP A 98 -6.65 -14.43 -3.34
CA TRP A 98 -7.22 -13.09 -3.28
C TRP A 98 -8.71 -13.14 -2.98
N THR A 99 -9.18 -12.26 -2.10
CA THR A 99 -10.60 -12.08 -1.77
C THR A 99 -10.99 -10.61 -1.98
N PRO A 100 -12.27 -10.33 -2.32
CA PRO A 100 -12.76 -8.96 -2.39
C PRO A 100 -12.58 -8.23 -1.04
N PRO A 101 -12.37 -6.89 -1.07
CA PRO A 101 -12.35 -6.09 0.16
C PRO A 101 -13.62 -6.27 0.99
N THR A 102 -13.43 -6.39 2.29
CA THR A 102 -14.45 -6.54 3.33
C THR A 102 -14.71 -5.21 4.05
N THR A 103 -15.73 -5.15 4.90
CA THR A 103 -15.96 -3.99 5.78
C THR A 103 -14.78 -3.74 6.73
N GLU A 104 -14.08 -4.80 7.16
CA GLU A 104 -12.88 -4.64 7.99
C GLU A 104 -11.73 -3.99 7.20
N ASP A 105 -11.64 -4.26 5.89
CA ASP A 105 -10.67 -3.61 5.00
C ASP A 105 -11.00 -2.13 4.79
N ASP A 106 -12.27 -1.76 4.74
CA ASP A 106 -12.67 -0.34 4.72
C ASP A 106 -12.26 0.37 6.01
N VAL A 107 -12.39 -0.29 7.16
CA VAL A 107 -11.92 0.25 8.45
C VAL A 107 -10.40 0.34 8.49
N ALA A 108 -9.67 -0.66 7.99
CA ALA A 108 -8.22 -0.64 7.88
C ALA A 108 -7.77 0.52 6.97
N TRP A 109 -8.40 0.68 5.81
CA TRP A 109 -8.15 1.80 4.90
C TRP A 109 -8.41 3.14 5.54
N GLU A 110 -9.53 3.33 6.25
CA GLU A 110 -9.79 4.59 6.94
C GLU A 110 -8.76 4.84 8.06
N ARG A 111 -8.30 3.79 8.75
CA ARG A 111 -7.25 3.89 9.76
C ARG A 111 -5.93 4.37 9.17
N VAL A 112 -5.49 3.74 8.08
CA VAL A 112 -4.26 4.13 7.36
C VAL A 112 -4.39 5.55 6.81
N ARG A 113 -5.48 5.83 6.11
CA ARG A 113 -5.77 7.12 5.48
C ARG A 113 -5.81 8.26 6.50
N SER A 114 -6.51 8.09 7.61
CA SER A 114 -6.63 9.13 8.66
C SER A 114 -5.31 9.35 9.39
N THR A 115 -4.53 8.29 9.64
CA THR A 115 -3.20 8.38 10.26
C THR A 115 -2.24 9.18 9.39
N ILE A 116 -2.09 8.81 8.11
CA ILE A 116 -1.16 9.46 7.18
C ILE A 116 -1.60 10.89 6.83
N ASN A 117 -2.91 11.15 6.76
CA ASN A 117 -3.40 12.51 6.49
C ASN A 117 -3.34 13.46 7.69
N SER A 118 -2.98 12.97 8.88
CA SER A 118 -2.87 13.79 10.08
C SER A 118 -1.79 14.87 9.95
N SER A 119 -1.99 16.02 10.59
CA SER A 119 -0.97 17.08 10.69
C SER A 119 0.30 16.59 11.40
N MET A 120 0.15 15.59 12.26
CA MET A 120 1.26 15.00 13.00
C MET A 120 2.23 14.27 12.08
N VAL A 121 1.73 13.43 11.17
CA VAL A 121 2.54 12.74 10.16
C VAL A 121 3.07 13.73 9.13
N LYS A 122 2.22 14.66 8.66
CA LYS A 122 2.62 15.70 7.68
C LYS A 122 3.65 16.70 8.19
N SER A 123 3.91 16.76 9.49
CA SER A 123 4.96 17.61 10.08
C SER A 123 6.26 16.84 10.37
N LEU A 124 6.34 15.57 9.97
CA LEU A 124 7.59 14.82 10.02
C LEU A 124 8.50 15.26 8.87
N HIS A 125 9.78 15.41 9.20
CA HIS A 125 10.84 15.59 8.23
C HIS A 125 12.09 14.89 8.76
N LEU A 126 12.82 14.26 7.87
CA LEU A 126 14.09 13.61 8.20
C LEU A 126 14.96 13.62 6.95
N SER A 127 16.24 13.95 7.12
CA SER A 127 17.26 13.73 6.11
C SER A 127 18.48 13.13 6.81
N LEU A 128 18.87 11.92 6.41
CA LEU A 128 20.02 11.22 6.99
C LEU A 128 21.05 10.95 5.91
N TYR A 129 22.16 11.68 5.96
CA TYR A 129 23.25 11.54 5.00
C TYR A 129 23.84 10.12 4.96
N ALA A 130 23.93 9.45 6.11
CA ALA A 130 24.43 8.08 6.23
C ALA A 130 23.70 7.09 5.31
N TYR A 131 22.39 7.27 5.16
CA TYR A 131 21.54 6.46 4.29
C TYR A 131 21.28 7.11 2.92
N ARG A 132 21.65 8.39 2.75
CA ARG A 132 21.34 9.22 1.58
C ARG A 132 19.83 9.30 1.29
N LEU A 133 19.02 9.23 2.35
CA LEU A 133 17.57 9.24 2.27
C LEU A 133 17.01 10.49 2.94
N SER A 134 15.91 10.98 2.39
CA SER A 134 15.14 12.07 2.97
C SER A 134 13.65 11.85 2.78
N ILE A 135 12.86 12.29 3.77
CA ILE A 135 11.41 12.33 3.70
C ILE A 135 10.90 13.62 4.33
N SER A 136 9.77 14.12 3.83
CA SER A 136 9.15 15.36 4.25
C SER A 136 7.63 15.23 4.35
N GLY A 137 6.98 16.27 4.89
CA GLY A 137 5.53 16.37 4.87
C GLY A 137 4.90 16.34 3.47
N HIS A 138 5.64 16.77 2.44
CA HIS A 138 5.20 16.68 1.06
C HIS A 138 5.09 15.22 0.60
N ASP A 139 6.07 14.39 0.95
CA ASP A 139 6.09 12.96 0.62
C ASP A 139 4.90 12.23 1.26
N PHE A 140 4.64 12.46 2.55
CA PHE A 140 3.44 11.93 3.21
C PHE A 140 2.14 12.46 2.61
N SER A 141 2.12 13.71 2.15
CA SER A 141 0.96 14.27 1.46
C SER A 141 0.71 13.59 0.11
N LYS A 142 1.76 13.13 -0.58
CA LYS A 142 1.61 12.32 -1.79
C LYS A 142 1.05 10.94 -1.48
N VAL A 143 1.58 10.24 -0.47
CA VAL A 143 1.01 8.95 -0.02
C VAL A 143 -0.46 9.13 0.40
N GLY A 144 -0.78 10.19 1.15
CA GLY A 144 -2.16 10.53 1.52
C GLY A 144 -3.08 10.78 0.33
N TYR A 145 -2.59 11.43 -0.73
CA TYR A 145 -3.33 11.59 -1.99
C TYR A 145 -3.56 10.24 -2.69
N LEU A 146 -2.55 9.38 -2.75
CA LEU A 146 -2.66 8.04 -3.35
C LEU A 146 -3.68 7.17 -2.59
N LEU A 147 -3.74 7.27 -1.27
CA LEU A 147 -4.77 6.62 -0.45
C LEU A 147 -6.16 7.18 -0.72
N ASN A 148 -6.32 8.51 -0.77
CA ASN A 148 -7.60 9.17 -1.06
C ASN A 148 -8.14 8.81 -2.46
N THR A 149 -7.24 8.50 -3.40
CA THR A 149 -7.58 8.06 -4.77
C THR A 149 -7.54 6.55 -4.94
N LYS A 150 -7.44 5.77 -3.86
CA LYS A 150 -7.34 4.29 -3.84
C LYS A 150 -6.29 3.73 -4.81
N ARG A 151 -5.26 4.51 -5.13
CA ARG A 151 -4.05 4.05 -5.83
C ARG A 151 -3.12 3.27 -4.92
N ILE A 152 -3.13 3.64 -3.63
CA ILE A 152 -2.68 2.77 -2.55
C ILE A 152 -3.94 2.32 -1.80
N THR A 153 -4.07 1.02 -1.56
CA THR A 153 -5.14 0.44 -0.75
C THR A 153 -4.62 0.04 0.63
N ALA A 154 -5.53 -0.35 1.52
CA ALA A 154 -5.15 -1.05 2.73
C ALA A 154 -6.19 -2.10 3.07
N ARG A 155 -5.76 -3.15 3.78
CA ARG A 155 -6.62 -4.26 4.20
C ARG A 155 -6.22 -4.79 5.57
N LEU A 156 -7.13 -5.51 6.22
CA LEU A 156 -6.87 -6.22 7.46
C LEU A 156 -6.52 -7.68 7.15
N ASP A 157 -5.44 -8.16 7.75
CA ASP A 157 -5.03 -9.56 7.71
C ASP A 157 -4.51 -9.98 9.08
N ARG A 158 -5.40 -10.51 9.91
CA ARG A 158 -5.05 -10.93 11.28
C ARG A 158 -3.99 -12.03 11.35
N THR A 159 -3.71 -12.71 10.23
CA THR A 159 -2.72 -13.77 10.13
C THR A 159 -1.37 -13.28 9.61
N HIS A 160 -1.28 -12.01 9.24
CA HIS A 160 -0.07 -11.40 8.72
C HIS A 160 1.06 -11.49 9.77
N PRO A 161 2.30 -11.84 9.37
CA PRO A 161 3.41 -12.04 10.32
C PRO A 161 3.92 -10.75 10.95
N HIS A 162 3.62 -9.60 10.35
CA HIS A 162 4.06 -8.28 10.81
C HIS A 162 2.87 -7.46 11.30
N ALA A 163 3.09 -6.47 12.17
CA ALA A 163 2.02 -5.60 12.63
C ALA A 163 1.40 -4.78 11.48
N ALA A 164 2.24 -4.37 10.53
CA ALA A 164 1.85 -3.81 9.25
C ALA A 164 2.92 -4.15 8.19
N GLU A 165 2.56 -4.11 6.91
CA GLU A 165 3.49 -4.22 5.77
C GLU A 165 2.96 -3.43 4.56
N TYR A 166 3.81 -2.63 3.92
CA TYR A 166 3.56 -2.12 2.58
C TYR A 166 4.08 -3.08 1.50
N VAL A 167 3.14 -3.60 0.71
CA VAL A 167 3.40 -4.52 -0.40
C VAL A 167 3.40 -3.76 -1.72
N SER A 168 4.59 -3.36 -2.17
CA SER A 168 4.82 -2.67 -3.46
C SER A 168 4.25 -3.42 -4.68
N GLY A 169 4.22 -4.76 -4.65
CA GLY A 169 3.62 -5.58 -5.71
C GLY A 169 2.15 -5.24 -6.01
N SER A 170 1.40 -4.84 -4.98
CA SER A 170 -0.04 -4.58 -5.03
C SER A 170 -0.43 -3.15 -4.64
N ASP A 171 0.53 -2.27 -4.36
CA ASP A 171 0.30 -0.94 -3.78
C ASP A 171 -0.62 -0.99 -2.55
N GLU A 172 -0.38 -1.95 -1.64
CA GLU A 172 -1.27 -2.21 -0.51
C GLU A 172 -0.55 -2.12 0.82
N ILE A 173 -1.18 -1.48 1.80
CA ILE A 173 -0.76 -1.54 3.21
C ILE A 173 -1.61 -2.60 3.93
N ILE A 174 -0.99 -3.66 4.40
CA ILE A 174 -1.64 -4.70 5.19
C ILE A 174 -1.49 -4.32 6.67
N LEU A 175 -2.57 -4.37 7.43
CA LEU A 175 -2.55 -4.28 8.89
C LEU A 175 -2.87 -5.63 9.51
N GLN A 176 -2.18 -6.02 10.58
CA GLN A 176 -2.55 -7.22 11.35
C GLN A 176 -3.69 -6.96 12.33
N SER A 177 -3.75 -5.75 12.87
CA SER A 177 -4.76 -5.35 13.85
C SER A 177 -5.31 -3.96 13.53
N LEU A 178 -6.47 -3.63 14.10
CA LEU A 178 -7.08 -2.31 14.03
C LEU A 178 -6.80 -1.47 15.28
N GLY A 179 -5.65 -1.70 15.92
CA GLY A 179 -5.18 -0.93 17.07
C GLY A 179 -5.00 0.56 16.74
N ASN A 180 -5.39 1.43 17.66
CA ASN A 180 -5.53 2.88 17.42
C ASN A 180 -4.57 3.74 18.24
N ASP A 181 -3.77 3.13 19.10
CA ASP A 181 -2.88 3.88 19.96
C ASP A 181 -1.66 4.41 19.16
N PRO A 182 -0.84 5.30 19.75
CA PRO A 182 0.32 5.84 19.06
C PRO A 182 1.31 4.77 18.58
N LEU A 183 1.44 3.65 19.29
CA LEU A 183 2.31 2.53 18.90
C LEU A 183 1.79 1.87 17.64
N ASP A 184 0.51 1.53 17.59
CA ASP A 184 -0.13 0.94 16.40
C ASP A 184 -0.03 1.86 15.18
N ARG A 185 -0.29 3.15 15.39
CA ARG A 185 -0.20 4.13 14.29
C ARG A 185 1.23 4.36 13.82
N SER A 186 2.22 4.08 14.66
CA SER A 186 3.62 4.24 14.28
C SER A 186 4.05 3.21 13.23
N THR A 187 3.51 2.00 13.25
CA THR A 187 3.80 0.99 12.21
C THR A 187 3.21 1.43 10.86
N ILE A 188 2.02 2.05 10.85
CA ILE A 188 1.47 2.68 9.64
C ILE A 188 2.40 3.77 9.10
N VAL A 189 3.02 4.56 9.97
CA VAL A 189 3.99 5.59 9.57
C VAL A 189 5.25 4.95 8.98
N HIS A 190 5.73 3.85 9.56
CA HIS A 190 6.83 3.04 9.00
C HIS A 190 6.50 2.58 7.57
N GLU A 191 5.34 1.95 7.37
CA GLU A 191 4.92 1.49 6.04
C GLU A 191 4.71 2.63 5.03
N ALA A 192 4.27 3.80 5.50
CA ALA A 192 4.13 4.97 4.65
C ALA A 192 5.47 5.50 4.12
N VAL A 193 6.59 5.25 4.82
CA VAL A 193 7.94 5.56 4.30
C VAL A 193 8.25 4.68 3.09
N HIS A 194 8.00 3.37 3.18
CA HIS A 194 8.19 2.44 2.07
C HIS A 194 7.31 2.81 0.87
N ALA A 195 6.04 3.12 1.11
CA ALA A 195 5.12 3.58 0.07
C ALA A 195 5.60 4.88 -0.60
N SER A 196 6.21 5.80 0.16
CA SER A 196 6.81 7.01 -0.40
C SER A 196 7.99 6.70 -1.30
N PHE A 197 8.90 5.81 -0.89
CA PHE A 197 10.06 5.46 -1.71
C PHE A 197 9.68 4.64 -2.94
N ASP A 198 8.64 3.80 -2.87
CA ASP A 198 8.09 3.16 -4.06
C ASP A 198 7.45 4.20 -5.01
N TYR A 199 6.75 5.22 -4.50
CA TYR A 199 6.30 6.31 -5.37
C TYR A 199 7.47 7.05 -6.02
N GLN A 200 8.53 7.37 -5.27
CA GLN A 200 9.73 8.03 -5.81
C GLN A 200 10.49 7.16 -6.81
N HIS A 201 10.40 5.84 -6.68
CA HIS A 201 10.95 4.88 -7.62
C HIS A 201 10.36 5.00 -9.03
N SER A 202 9.08 5.39 -9.15
CA SER A 202 8.47 5.75 -10.45
C SER A 202 9.17 6.93 -11.16
N PHE A 203 9.97 7.71 -10.43
CA PHE A 203 10.75 8.85 -10.95
C PHE A 203 12.25 8.55 -11.00
N GLY A 204 12.65 7.28 -10.84
CA GLY A 204 14.04 6.84 -10.96
C GLY A 204 14.86 6.91 -9.66
N VAL A 205 14.24 7.23 -8.52
CA VAL A 205 14.93 7.15 -7.21
C VAL A 205 15.08 5.70 -6.80
N ARG A 206 16.31 5.27 -6.52
CA ARG A 206 16.63 3.91 -6.07
C ARG A 206 17.11 3.95 -4.62
N THR A 207 16.73 2.95 -3.85
CA THR A 207 17.03 2.83 -2.42
C THR A 207 17.53 1.43 -2.11
N TYR A 208 18.43 1.33 -1.12
CA TYR A 208 18.86 0.04 -0.61
C TYR A 208 17.88 -0.42 0.46
N LYS A 209 17.46 -1.70 0.41
CA LYS A 209 16.46 -2.24 1.34
C LYS A 209 16.87 -2.00 2.81
N LEU A 210 18.12 -2.31 3.15
CA LEU A 210 18.63 -2.14 4.51
C LEU A 210 18.56 -0.68 5.01
N ASP A 211 18.97 0.26 4.16
CA ASP A 211 19.00 1.68 4.50
C ASP A 211 17.59 2.23 4.67
N GLU A 212 16.66 1.80 3.81
CA GLU A 212 15.27 2.20 3.85
C GLU A 212 14.55 1.70 5.10
N GLU A 213 14.77 0.45 5.51
CA GLU A 213 14.22 -0.12 6.74
C GLU A 213 14.74 0.61 7.99
N CYS A 214 16.06 0.84 8.06
CA CYS A 214 16.65 1.61 9.15
C CYS A 214 16.10 3.04 9.17
N PHE A 215 15.97 3.68 8.01
CA PHE A 215 15.41 5.02 7.89
C PHE A 215 13.95 5.07 8.33
N ALA A 216 13.13 4.10 7.92
CA ALA A 216 11.72 3.98 8.31
C ALA A 216 11.56 3.86 9.83
N TYR A 217 12.39 3.06 10.51
CA TYR A 217 12.40 3.00 11.97
C TYR A 217 12.72 4.35 12.62
N VAL A 218 13.65 5.14 12.09
CA VAL A 218 13.94 6.48 12.63
C VAL A 218 12.73 7.41 12.48
N VAL A 219 12.06 7.37 11.34
CA VAL A 219 10.83 8.16 11.09
C VAL A 219 9.70 7.72 12.03
N GLN A 220 9.55 6.42 12.24
CA GLN A 220 8.61 5.85 13.21
C GLN A 220 8.89 6.38 14.62
N MET A 221 10.15 6.43 15.04
CA MET A 221 10.52 6.99 16.36
C MET A 221 10.26 8.50 16.42
N LEU A 222 10.52 9.26 15.36
CA LEU A 222 10.20 10.70 15.33
C LEU A 222 8.69 10.97 15.48
N TYR A 223 7.84 10.10 14.94
CA TYR A 223 6.40 10.13 15.16
C TYR A 223 6.06 9.87 16.62
N LEU A 224 6.57 8.79 17.20
CA LEU A 224 6.32 8.42 18.60
C LEU A 224 6.79 9.51 19.59
N GLN A 225 7.91 10.17 19.31
CA GLN A 225 8.41 11.29 20.10
C GLN A 225 7.44 12.50 20.16
N LYS A 226 6.48 12.62 19.24
CA LYS A 226 5.44 13.65 19.32
C LYS A 226 4.41 13.35 20.43
N PHE A 227 4.33 12.11 20.91
CA PHE A 227 3.47 11.71 22.01
C PHE A 227 4.23 11.56 23.33
N TYR A 228 5.40 10.94 23.28
CA TYR A 228 6.15 10.57 24.48
C TYR A 228 7.34 11.50 24.81
N GLY A 229 7.59 12.52 23.98
CA GLY A 229 8.77 13.37 24.11
C GLY A 229 10.05 12.65 23.69
N GLN A 230 11.21 13.15 24.13
CA GLN A 230 12.54 12.60 23.75
C GLN A 230 13.03 11.48 24.68
N VAL A 231 12.33 11.23 25.78
CA VAL A 231 12.69 10.21 26.76
C VAL A 231 12.08 8.87 26.33
N TRP A 232 12.90 7.83 26.30
CA TRP A 232 12.42 6.47 25.99
C TRP A 232 11.32 6.06 26.98
N PRO A 233 10.13 5.62 26.53
CA PRO A 233 9.03 5.29 27.43
C PRO A 233 9.35 4.08 28.32
N SER A 234 9.29 4.26 29.64
CA SER A 234 9.53 3.18 30.61
C SER A 234 8.51 2.04 30.53
N ALA A 235 7.29 2.34 30.05
CA ALA A 235 6.24 1.35 29.79
C ALA A 235 6.56 0.40 28.63
N TRP A 236 7.56 0.72 27.78
CA TRP A 236 8.04 -0.17 26.71
C TRP A 236 9.16 -1.11 27.20
N SER A 237 9.19 -1.40 28.51
CA SER A 237 10.20 -2.25 29.13
C SER A 237 10.09 -3.72 28.73
N HIS A 238 8.91 -4.16 28.27
CA HIS A 238 8.69 -5.52 27.77
C HIS A 238 9.53 -5.83 26.53
N GLU A 239 10.02 -7.06 26.41
CA GLU A 239 10.73 -7.52 25.22
C GLU A 239 9.75 -7.71 24.07
N PHE A 240 9.90 -6.90 23.02
CA PHE A 240 9.34 -7.17 21.71
C PHE A 240 10.47 -7.43 20.72
N GLU A 241 10.19 -8.22 19.68
CA GLU A 241 11.19 -8.82 18.78
C GLU A 241 12.17 -7.81 18.15
N ALA A 242 11.74 -6.56 17.97
CA ALA A 242 12.53 -5.47 17.38
C ALA A 242 13.05 -4.44 18.40
N LYS A 243 13.04 -4.73 19.70
CA LYS A 243 13.38 -3.75 20.76
C LYS A 243 14.75 -3.08 20.57
N ALA A 244 15.80 -3.86 20.30
CA ALA A 244 17.14 -3.32 20.08
C ALA A 244 17.20 -2.35 18.87
N THR A 245 16.49 -2.69 17.79
CA THR A 245 16.35 -1.83 16.61
C THR A 245 15.64 -0.52 16.96
N TRP A 246 14.54 -0.59 17.71
CA TRP A 246 13.79 0.59 18.12
C TRP A 246 14.60 1.50 19.05
N GLU A 247 15.30 0.93 20.03
CA GLU A 247 16.16 1.70 20.93
C GLU A 247 17.30 2.40 20.17
N ALA A 248 17.91 1.72 19.19
CA ALA A 248 18.93 2.33 18.34
C ALA A 248 18.34 3.43 17.45
N ALA A 249 17.16 3.21 16.85
CA ALA A 249 16.47 4.21 16.05
C ALA A 249 16.04 5.43 16.87
N TRP A 250 15.64 5.24 18.13
CA TRP A 250 15.28 6.34 19.03
C TRP A 250 16.49 7.21 19.36
N LYS A 251 17.67 6.61 19.55
CA LYS A 251 18.93 7.35 19.75
C LYS A 251 19.28 8.19 18.51
N VAL A 252 19.07 7.65 17.31
CA VAL A 252 19.25 8.41 16.06
C VAL A 252 18.24 9.57 15.97
N ALA A 253 16.96 9.32 16.26
CA ALA A 253 15.92 10.35 16.25
C ALA A 253 16.19 11.48 17.26
N ASN A 254 16.67 11.15 18.46
CA ASN A 254 17.12 12.13 19.46
C ASN A 254 18.31 12.95 18.97
N ALA A 255 19.32 12.29 18.40
CA ALA A 255 20.49 12.98 17.86
C ALA A 255 20.13 13.93 16.71
N PHE A 256 19.19 13.54 15.85
CA PHE A 256 18.71 14.38 14.74
C PHE A 256 18.04 15.69 15.22
N ARG A 257 17.38 15.68 16.38
CA ARG A 257 16.80 16.89 16.97
C ARG A 257 17.81 17.74 17.75
N GLY A 258 19.00 17.20 18.01
CA GLY A 258 20.06 17.88 18.75
C GLY A 258 20.87 18.86 17.89
N PRO A 259 21.76 19.65 18.51
CA PRO A 259 22.69 20.49 17.78
C PRO A 259 23.73 19.62 17.06
N GLY A 260 23.87 19.79 15.75
CA GLY A 260 24.90 19.13 14.93
C GLY A 260 24.40 17.97 14.08
N ALA A 261 25.31 17.37 13.31
CA ALA A 261 24.99 16.23 12.47
C ALA A 261 24.84 14.94 13.29
N VAL A 262 23.98 14.03 12.83
CA VAL A 262 23.89 12.68 13.40
C VAL A 262 25.24 11.98 13.23
N ARG A 263 25.79 11.54 14.36
CA ARG A 263 27.06 10.83 14.43
C ARG A 263 26.97 9.45 13.75
N PRO A 264 27.93 9.08 12.88
CA PRO A 264 27.90 7.80 12.14
C PRO A 264 27.76 6.57 13.04
N GLU A 265 28.33 6.60 14.24
CA GLU A 265 28.29 5.47 15.17
C GLU A 265 26.85 5.12 15.61
N LEU A 266 25.94 6.10 15.60
CA LEU A 266 24.53 5.86 15.92
C LEU A 266 23.80 5.16 14.78
N THR A 267 24.08 5.54 13.54
CA THR A 267 23.51 4.88 12.36
C THR A 267 24.09 3.48 12.18
N ASP A 268 25.40 3.29 12.43
CA ASP A 268 26.03 1.98 12.38
C ASP A 268 25.46 1.03 13.45
N ALA A 269 25.22 1.54 14.67
CA ALA A 269 24.58 0.78 15.73
C ALA A 269 23.13 0.38 15.38
N LEU A 270 22.37 1.26 14.72
CA LEU A 270 21.04 0.95 14.21
C LEU A 270 21.09 -0.13 13.13
N THR A 271 21.95 0.01 12.13
CA THR A 271 22.12 -0.99 11.07
C THR A 271 22.50 -2.35 11.64
N LYS A 272 23.40 -2.38 12.63
CA LYS A 272 23.78 -3.62 13.33
C LYS A 272 22.58 -4.24 14.05
N ALA A 273 21.87 -3.46 14.87
CA ALA A 273 20.71 -3.95 15.62
C ALA A 273 19.62 -4.51 14.68
N TYR A 274 19.36 -3.83 13.56
CA TYR A 274 18.41 -4.31 12.56
C TYR A 274 18.85 -5.65 11.96
N ARG A 275 20.10 -5.79 11.53
CA ARG A 275 20.62 -7.06 10.95
C ARG A 275 20.55 -8.24 11.91
N GLU A 276 20.70 -8.00 13.20
CA GLU A 276 20.61 -9.02 14.24
C GLU A 276 19.16 -9.41 14.58
N SER A 277 18.20 -8.51 14.28
CA SER A 277 16.77 -8.76 14.47
C SER A 277 16.20 -9.79 13.47
N ALA A 278 15.08 -10.43 13.82
CA ALA A 278 14.44 -11.40 12.94
C ALA A 278 14.05 -10.82 11.58
N ALA A 279 13.62 -9.56 11.53
CA ALA A 279 13.25 -8.87 10.29
C ALA A 279 14.45 -8.54 9.39
N GLY A 280 15.63 -8.28 9.97
CA GLY A 280 16.84 -7.91 9.21
C GLY A 280 17.76 -9.07 8.85
N ARG A 281 17.59 -10.26 9.45
CA ARG A 281 18.39 -11.45 9.13
C ARG A 281 18.23 -11.82 7.65
N GLY A 282 19.35 -11.81 6.92
CA GLY A 282 19.38 -12.16 5.48
C GLY A 282 18.93 -11.04 4.54
N VAL A 283 18.63 -9.84 5.04
CA VAL A 283 18.38 -8.67 4.20
C VAL A 283 19.67 -8.26 3.50
N GLY A 284 19.71 -8.43 2.18
CA GLY A 284 20.86 -8.05 1.35
C GLY A 284 21.10 -6.54 1.30
N THR A 285 22.31 -6.14 0.94
CA THR A 285 22.73 -4.74 0.74
C THR A 285 22.44 -4.21 -0.66
N LEU A 286 21.64 -4.93 -1.46
CA LEU A 286 21.36 -4.59 -2.85
C LEU A 286 20.10 -3.72 -2.95
N ASP A 287 19.87 -3.19 -4.16
CA ASP A 287 18.69 -2.40 -4.54
C ASP A 287 17.40 -3.10 -4.07
N ARG A 288 16.42 -2.33 -3.60
CA ARG A 288 15.14 -2.86 -3.12
C ARG A 288 14.33 -3.37 -4.32
N SER A 289 14.60 -4.59 -4.74
CA SER A 289 14.03 -5.24 -5.93
C SER A 289 12.50 -5.38 -5.93
N GLY A 290 11.85 -5.12 -4.80
CA GLY A 290 10.40 -5.11 -4.68
C GLY A 290 9.74 -3.85 -5.24
N HIS A 291 10.43 -2.69 -5.21
CA HIS A 291 9.85 -1.45 -5.68
C HIS A 291 9.57 -1.52 -7.18
N ASN A 292 8.32 -1.24 -7.54
CA ASN A 292 7.83 -1.30 -8.92
C ASN A 292 7.16 0.00 -9.35
N GLY A 293 7.13 1.00 -8.46
CA GLY A 293 6.54 2.29 -8.72
C GLY A 293 5.02 2.29 -8.55
N VAL A 294 4.48 3.15 -7.68
CA VAL A 294 3.03 3.34 -7.56
C VAL A 294 2.45 3.81 -8.90
N ARG A 295 1.36 3.18 -9.35
CA ARG A 295 0.73 3.45 -10.65
C ARG A 295 -0.40 4.46 -10.60
#